data_AF-A0AAU3R3K5-F1
#
_entry.id   AF-A0AAU3R3K5-F1
#
_cell.length_a   1.000
_cell.length_b   1.000
_cell.length_c   1.000
_cell.angle_alpha   90.00
_cell.angle_beta   90.00
_cell.angle_gamma   90.00
#
_symmetry.space_group_name_H-M   'P 1'
#
loop_
_entity.id
_entity.type
_entity.pdbx_description
1 polymer ?
#
loop_
_entity_poly.entity_id
_entity_poly.type
_entity_poly.pdbx_seq_one_letter_code
_entity_poly.pdbx_strand_id
1 'polypeptide(L)'
;MYRKREQAVCHRDGIKDTPSLDHCVPSCGNIARTDQHAADLRHRAELLDQQAAHTPQPVGDRLRANAARLRGLADAHDRTRITFQEASR
;
A
#
# COMPACT_ATOMS: atom_id res chain seq x y z
N MET A 1 -12.20 -11.45 -9.76
CA MET A 1 -11.71 -12.22 -8.59
C MET A 1 -12.44 -11.71 -7.35
N TYR A 2 -13.55 -12.35 -6.97
CA TYR A 2 -14.33 -11.97 -5.78
C TYR A 2 -13.62 -12.51 -4.53
N ARG A 3 -13.25 -11.64 -3.60
CA ARG A 3 -12.69 -12.04 -2.31
C ARG A 3 -13.84 -12.57 -1.45
N LYS A 4 -13.77 -13.81 -0.97
CA LYS A 4 -14.80 -14.37 -0.09
C LYS A 4 -14.89 -13.54 1.19
N ARG A 5 -16.11 -13.29 1.68
CA ARG A 5 -16.38 -12.45 2.88
C ARG A 5 -15.59 -12.93 4.10
N GLU A 6 -15.37 -14.25 4.25
CA GLU A 6 -14.52 -14.83 5.31
C GLU A 6 -13.03 -14.46 5.25
N GLN A 7 -12.50 -13.94 4.13
CA GLN A 7 -11.08 -13.55 4.00
C GLN A 7 -10.82 -12.08 4.33
N ALA A 8 -11.87 -11.29 4.58
CA ALA A 8 -11.74 -9.92 5.07
C ALA A 8 -11.74 -9.96 6.61
N VAL A 9 -10.57 -10.17 7.21
CA VAL A 9 -10.37 -10.33 8.66
C VAL A 9 -10.53 -9.02 9.45
N CYS A 10 -11.16 -8.00 8.87
CA CYS A 10 -11.55 -6.83 9.66
C CYS A 10 -12.72 -7.26 10.52
N HIS A 11 -12.63 -7.09 11.84
CA HIS A 11 -13.69 -7.44 12.78
C HIS A 11 -15.02 -6.83 12.31
N ARG A 12 -16.02 -7.68 12.04
CA ARG A 12 -17.38 -7.22 11.75
C ARG A 12 -18.09 -7.08 13.07
N ASP A 13 -18.20 -5.86 13.58
CA ASP A 13 -19.19 -5.57 14.62
C ASP A 13 -20.55 -5.71 13.94
N GLY A 14 -21.32 -6.73 14.32
CA GLY A 14 -22.47 -7.31 13.61
C GLY A 14 -23.64 -6.37 13.24
N ILE A 15 -23.47 -5.06 13.36
CA ILE A 15 -24.44 -4.00 13.03
C ILE A 15 -24.12 -3.34 11.68
N LYS A 16 -22.88 -3.43 11.15
CA LYS A 16 -22.51 -2.86 9.86
C LYS A 16 -21.86 -3.89 8.94
N ASP A 17 -22.40 -4.00 7.72
CA ASP A 17 -21.89 -4.91 6.67
C ASP A 17 -20.54 -4.42 6.08
N THR A 18 -20.18 -3.17 6.39
CA THR A 18 -18.89 -2.56 6.07
C THR A 18 -17.94 -2.72 7.28
N PRO A 19 -16.80 -3.40 7.12
CA PRO A 19 -15.82 -3.52 8.19
C PRO A 19 -15.27 -2.15 8.59
N SER A 20 -15.16 -1.90 9.90
CA SER A 20 -14.49 -0.71 10.41
C SER A 20 -12.98 -0.85 10.28
N LEU A 21 -12.31 0.21 9.81
CA LEU A 21 -10.85 0.29 9.78
C LEU A 21 -10.26 0.69 11.14
N ASP A 22 -11.08 1.27 12.03
CA ASP A 22 -10.68 1.81 13.34
C ASP A 22 -10.29 0.71 14.35
N HIS A 23 -10.53 -0.57 14.02
CA HIS A 23 -10.18 -1.74 14.85
C HIS A 23 -9.28 -2.73 14.10
N CYS A 24 -8.64 -2.32 13.00
CA CYS A 24 -7.71 -3.19 12.29
C CYS A 24 -6.40 -3.34 13.08
N VAL A 25 -6.08 -4.58 13.45
CA VAL A 25 -4.76 -4.95 13.97
C VAL A 25 -3.77 -5.20 12.82
N PRO A 26 -2.45 -5.07 13.03
CA PRO A 26 -1.44 -5.28 11.98
C PRO A 26 -1.51 -6.65 11.28
N SER A 27 -2.04 -7.69 11.94
CA SER A 27 -2.26 -9.02 11.37
C SER A 27 -3.53 -9.15 10.52
N CYS A 28 -4.34 -8.09 10.42
CA CYS A 28 -5.52 -8.08 9.58
C CYS A 28 -5.14 -8.16 8.09
N GLY A 29 -5.74 -9.10 7.35
CA GLY A 29 -5.42 -9.34 5.94
C GLY A 29 -5.67 -8.16 4.99
N ASN A 30 -6.37 -7.10 5.43
CA ASN A 30 -6.49 -5.87 4.64
C ASN A 30 -5.25 -4.97 4.79
N ILE A 31 -4.79 -4.71 6.02
CA ILE A 31 -3.55 -3.97 6.29
C ILE A 31 -2.37 -4.65 5.61
N ALA A 32 -2.21 -5.96 5.84
CA ALA A 32 -1.12 -6.73 5.25
C ALA A 32 -1.08 -6.64 3.70
N ARG A 33 -2.26 -6.61 3.06
CA ARG A 33 -2.35 -6.48 1.59
C ARG A 33 -1.99 -5.08 1.12
N THR A 34 -2.47 -4.04 1.80
CA THR A 34 -2.11 -2.65 1.44
C THR A 34 -0.63 -2.37 1.70
N ASP A 35 -0.04 -2.94 2.76
CA ASP A 35 1.39 -2.87 3.04
C ASP A 35 2.20 -3.55 1.93
N GLN A 36 1.78 -4.74 1.49
CA GLN A 36 2.41 -5.42 0.35
C GLN A 36 2.30 -4.59 -0.92
N HIS A 37 1.14 -4.01 -1.22
CA HIS A 37 0.99 -3.12 -2.38
C HIS A 37 1.92 -1.91 -2.30
N ALA A 38 2.11 -1.32 -1.11
CA ALA A 38 3.05 -0.21 -0.93
C ALA A 38 4.50 -0.66 -1.20
N ALA A 39 4.88 -1.87 -0.77
CA ALA A 39 6.18 -2.45 -1.09
C ALA A 39 6.34 -2.69 -2.60
N ASP A 40 5.31 -3.24 -3.27
CA ASP A 40 5.32 -3.49 -4.72
C ASP A 40 5.44 -2.18 -5.52
N LEU A 41 4.80 -1.09 -5.07
CA LEU A 41 4.94 0.23 -5.66
C LEU A 41 6.38 0.75 -5.58
N ARG A 42 7.06 0.54 -4.45
CA ARG A 42 8.48 0.92 -4.27
C ARG A 42 9.38 0.11 -5.19
N HIS A 43 9.20 -1.20 -5.23
CA HIS A 43 9.98 -2.06 -6.11
C HIS A 43 9.77 -1.66 -7.58
N ARG A 44 8.53 -1.37 -7.98
CA ARG A 44 8.26 -0.90 -9.34
C ARG A 44 8.92 0.46 -9.63
N ALA A 45 8.96 1.37 -8.67
CA ALA A 45 9.65 2.65 -8.81
C ALA A 45 11.16 2.47 -9.04
N GLU A 46 11.80 1.54 -8.33
CA GLU A 46 13.22 1.21 -8.53
C GLU A 46 13.49 0.67 -9.92
N LEU A 47 12.66 -0.26 -10.42
CA LEU A 47 12.79 -0.78 -11.77
C LEU A 47 12.63 0.32 -12.84
N LEU A 48 11.73 1.27 -12.62
CA LEU A 48 11.54 2.41 -13.52
C LEU A 48 12.77 3.34 -13.54
N ASP A 49 13.40 3.58 -12.38
CA ASP A 49 14.62 4.38 -12.31
C ASP A 49 15.81 3.69 -12.96
N GLN A 50 15.96 2.37 -12.78
CA GLN A 50 16.96 1.57 -13.48
C GLN A 50 16.76 1.67 -14.99
N GLN A 51 15.52 1.53 -15.47
CA GLN A 51 15.22 1.69 -16.89
C GLN A 51 15.50 3.11 -17.38
N ALA A 52 15.17 4.13 -16.57
CA ALA A 52 15.40 5.53 -16.92
C ALA A 52 16.89 5.86 -17.09
N ALA A 53 17.79 5.20 -16.35
CA ALA A 53 19.24 5.38 -16.48
C ALA A 53 19.78 5.00 -17.87
N HIS A 54 19.09 4.11 -18.58
CA HIS A 54 19.47 3.63 -19.91
C HIS A 54 18.55 4.15 -21.02
N THR A 55 17.60 5.03 -20.70
CA THR A 55 16.59 5.51 -21.65
C THR A 55 16.87 6.97 -22.01
N PRO A 56 16.94 7.32 -23.30
CA PRO A 56 17.20 8.70 -23.73
C PRO A 56 16.06 9.64 -23.30
N GLN A 57 16.40 10.93 -23.18
CA GLN A 57 15.38 11.96 -23.01
C GLN A 57 14.49 12.09 -24.27
N PRO A 58 13.20 12.43 -24.11
CA PRO A 58 12.51 12.81 -22.87
C PRO A 58 11.88 11.61 -22.12
N VAL A 59 12.05 10.39 -22.64
CA VAL A 59 11.37 9.20 -22.10
C VAL A 59 11.95 8.85 -20.72
N GLY A 60 13.27 8.97 -20.52
CA GLY A 60 13.90 8.79 -19.21
C GLY A 60 13.31 9.69 -18.12
N ASP A 61 12.99 10.95 -18.44
CA ASP A 61 12.38 11.89 -17.49
C ASP A 61 10.96 11.49 -17.10
N ARG A 62 10.18 10.97 -18.07
CA ARG A 62 8.83 10.45 -17.80
C ARG A 62 8.87 9.21 -16.92
N LEU A 63 9.86 8.34 -17.11
CA LEU A 63 10.06 7.16 -16.26
C LEU A 63 10.39 7.57 -14.82
N ARG A 64 11.32 8.53 -14.64
CA ARG A 64 11.65 9.09 -13.32
C ARG A 64 10.45 9.76 -12.65
N ALA A 65 9.66 10.54 -13.40
CA ALA A 65 8.44 11.16 -12.88
C ALA A 65 7.40 10.11 -12.44
N ASN A 66 7.29 9.00 -13.17
CA ASN A 66 6.42 7.89 -12.78
C ASN A 66 6.93 7.20 -11.50
N ALA A 67 8.23 6.90 -11.43
CA ALA A 67 8.86 6.34 -10.23
C ALA A 67 8.60 7.22 -9.00
N ALA A 68 8.79 8.55 -9.12
CA ALA A 68 8.50 9.50 -8.05
C ALA A 68 7.03 9.46 -7.61
N ARG A 69 6.09 9.35 -8.55
CA ARG A 69 4.66 9.22 -8.25
C ARG A 69 4.34 7.93 -7.49
N LEU A 70 4.94 6.80 -7.88
CA LEU A 70 4.73 5.51 -7.19
C LEU A 70 5.28 5.55 -5.75
N ARG A 71 6.45 6.17 -5.55
CA ARG A 71 7.01 6.41 -4.21
C ARG A 71 6.07 7.27 -3.36
N GLY A 72 5.57 8.37 -3.92
CA GLY A 72 4.64 9.25 -3.20
C GLY A 72 3.35 8.54 -2.76
N LEU A 73 2.86 7.57 -3.54
CA LEU A 73 1.71 6.74 -3.14
C LEU A 73 2.06 5.78 -1.99
N ALA A 74 3.23 5.13 -2.04
CA ALA A 74 3.69 4.28 -0.95
C ALA A 74 3.95 5.07 0.34
N ASP A 75 4.49 6.29 0.23
CA ASP A 75 4.75 7.16 1.40
C ASP A 75 3.46 7.77 1.95
N ALA A 76 2.44 7.99 1.11
CA ALA A 76 1.10 8.33 1.57
C ALA A 76 0.46 7.17 2.33
N HIS A 77 0.63 5.93 1.86
CA HIS A 77 0.21 4.73 2.60
C HIS A 77 0.89 4.69 3.98
N ASP A 78 2.20 4.79 4.06
CA ASP A 78 2.91 4.71 5.35
C ASP A 78 2.49 5.81 6.35
N ARG A 79 2.21 7.03 5.87
CA ARG A 79 1.73 8.13 6.71
C ARG A 79 0.28 7.97 7.19
N THR A 80 -0.55 7.30 6.39
CA THR A 80 -1.97 7.08 6.68
C THR A 80 -2.24 5.69 7.25
N ARG A 81 -1.20 4.86 7.36
CA ARG A 81 -1.28 3.49 7.84
C ARG A 81 -1.81 3.51 9.27
N ILE A 82 -3.00 2.96 9.46
CA ILE A 82 -3.56 2.71 10.77
C ILE A 82 -2.81 1.51 11.34
N THR A 83 -1.69 1.76 12.01
CA THR A 83 -1.13 0.82 12.97
C THR A 83 -1.68 1.21 14.33
N PHE A 84 -2.44 0.34 15.00
CA PHE A 84 -2.43 0.39 16.46
C PHE A 84 -0.98 0.15 16.87
N GLN A 85 -0.21 1.22 17.08
CA GLN A 85 0.88 1.15 18.02
C GLN A 85 0.19 0.81 19.33
N GLU A 86 0.30 -0.45 19.73
CA GLU A 86 0.06 -0.85 21.09
C GLU A 86 1.03 0.02 21.92
N ALA A 87 0.53 1.15 22.41
CA ALA A 87 1.21 1.95 23.40
C ALA A 87 1.26 1.04 24.62
N SER A 88 2.33 0.25 24.70
CA SER A 88 2.65 -0.61 25.80
C SER A 88 2.62 0.24 27.06
N ARG A 89 1.64 -0.01 27.93
CA ARG A 89 1.60 0.50 29.29
C ARG A 89 1.32 -0.66 30.22
#